data_AF-A0A1C7DDR2-F1
#
_entry.id   AF-A0A1C7DDR2-F1
#
_cell.length_a   1.000
_cell.length_b   1.000
_cell.length_c   1.000
_cell.angle_alpha   90.00
_cell.angle_beta   90.00
_cell.angle_gamma   90.00
#
_symmetry.space_group_name_H-M   'P 1'
#
loop_
_entity.id
_entity.type
_entity.pdbx_description
1 polymer ?
#
loop_
_entity_poly.entity_id
_entity_poly.type
_entity_poly.pdbx_seq_one_letter_code
_entity_poly.pdbx_strand_id
1 'polypeptide(L)'
;MVWLKIGLSFVILFVWMSLVKFSLKKIFKIEKEKQGWVSYNHINKLHQKVDWTVRITAMLALITIIYLLMFIEYPLNFFWGAWILLTVIDYSVRGFFEWKYSDNPKQSILTMGEMVILVIGIVVILQFDMLNLVYY
;
A
#
# COMPACT_ATOMS: atom_id res chain seq x y z
N MET A 1 -26.68 0.96 -1.27
CA MET A 1 -25.94 1.17 -2.54
C MET A 1 -24.45 1.48 -2.36
N VAL A 2 -24.01 2.11 -1.26
CA VAL A 2 -22.57 2.38 -0.99
C VAL A 2 -21.71 1.11 -1.00
N TRP A 3 -22.17 0.02 -0.37
CA TRP A 3 -21.49 -1.28 -0.38
C TRP A 3 -21.17 -1.81 -1.79
N LEU A 4 -22.06 -1.59 -2.75
CA LEU A 4 -21.84 -2.00 -4.14
C LEU A 4 -20.77 -1.14 -4.82
N LYS A 5 -20.74 0.17 -4.55
CA LYS A 5 -19.67 1.06 -5.02
C LYS A 5 -18.31 0.69 -4.43
N ILE A 6 -18.27 0.35 -3.14
CA ILE A 6 -17.07 -0.15 -2.46
C ILE A 6 -16.60 -1.44 -3.14
N GLY A 7 -17.49 -2.43 -3.29
CA GLY A 7 -17.18 -3.71 -3.93
C GLY A 7 -16.65 -3.53 -5.36
N LEU A 8 -17.30 -2.70 -6.17
CA LEU A 8 -16.84 -2.39 -7.53
C LEU A 8 -15.48 -1.70 -7.55
N SER A 9 -15.23 -0.76 -6.63
CA SER A 9 -13.93 -0.08 -6.52
C SER A 9 -12.80 -1.07 -6.23
N PHE A 10 -13.03 -2.02 -5.33
CA PHE A 10 -12.06 -3.10 -5.05
C PHE A 10 -11.82 -3.99 -6.26
N VAL A 11 -12.88 -4.37 -6.99
CA VAL A 11 -12.74 -5.18 -8.21
C VAL A 11 -11.95 -4.43 -9.28
N ILE A 12 -12.23 -3.16 -9.52
CA ILE A 12 -11.51 -2.33 -10.50
C ILE A 12 -10.03 -2.21 -10.11
N LEU A 13 -9.73 -1.90 -8.85
CA LEU A 13 -8.35 -1.81 -8.35
C LEU A 13 -7.63 -3.15 -8.48
N PHE A 14 -8.29 -4.26 -8.15
CA PHE A 14 -7.71 -5.60 -8.27
C PHE A 14 -7.39 -5.96 -9.72
N VAL A 15 -8.32 -5.69 -10.64
CA VAL A 15 -8.12 -5.92 -12.09
C VAL A 15 -6.98 -5.05 -12.61
N TRP A 16 -6.98 -3.76 -12.27
CA TRP A 16 -5.94 -2.83 -12.69
C TRP A 16 -4.55 -3.24 -12.17
N MET A 17 -4.46 -3.58 -10.88
CA MET A 17 -3.22 -4.05 -10.26
C MET A 17 -2.72 -5.34 -10.91
N SER A 18 -3.61 -6.28 -11.20
CA SER A 18 -3.27 -7.53 -11.90
C SER A 18 -2.77 -7.28 -13.33
N LEU A 19 -3.40 -6.37 -14.07
CA LEU A 19 -3.00 -6.00 -15.43
C LEU A 19 -1.63 -5.32 -15.47
N VAL A 20 -1.40 -4.36 -14.58
CA VAL A 20 -0.09 -3.68 -14.51
C VAL A 20 1.00 -4.65 -14.09
N LYS A 21 0.75 -5.49 -13.07
CA LYS A 21 1.72 -6.51 -12.64
C LYS A 21 2.06 -7.49 -13.77
N PHE A 22 1.06 -7.95 -14.51
CA PHE A 22 1.26 -8.80 -15.68
C PHE A 22 2.10 -8.11 -16.76
N SER A 23 1.77 -6.84 -17.06
CA SER A 23 2.48 -6.04 -18.06
C SER A 23 3.94 -5.80 -17.66
N LEU A 24 4.19 -5.38 -16.42
CA LEU A 24 5.53 -5.14 -15.89
C LEU A 24 6.38 -6.43 -15.89
N LYS A 25 5.80 -7.58 -15.50
CA LYS A 25 6.50 -8.87 -15.59
C LYS A 25 6.97 -9.17 -17.00
N LYS A 26 6.11 -8.94 -17.99
CA LYS A 26 6.42 -9.19 -19.40
C LYS A 26 7.47 -8.21 -19.94
N ILE A 27 7.34 -6.92 -19.62
CA ILE A 27 8.25 -5.86 -20.09
C ILE A 27 9.65 -6.02 -19.50
N PHE A 28 9.76 -6.23 -18.19
CA PHE A 28 11.05 -6.28 -17.49
C PHE A 28 11.65 -7.69 -17.40
N LYS A 29 10.97 -8.69 -17.98
CA LYS A 29 11.34 -10.12 -17.91
C LYS A 29 11.63 -10.53 -16.47
N ILE A 30 10.67 -10.26 -15.59
CA ILE A 30 10.78 -10.56 -14.15
C ILE A 30 10.46 -12.04 -13.98
N GLU A 31 11.41 -12.79 -13.42
CA GLU A 31 11.21 -14.21 -13.16
C GLU A 31 10.07 -14.43 -12.16
N LYS A 32 9.35 -15.54 -12.31
CA LYS A 32 8.35 -15.92 -11.31
C LYS A 32 9.08 -16.27 -10.03
N GLU A 33 9.03 -15.36 -9.07
CA GLU A 33 9.49 -15.63 -7.71
C GLU A 33 8.72 -16.84 -7.15
N LYS A 34 9.44 -17.87 -6.70
CA LYS A 34 8.87 -19.01 -5.97
C LYS A 34 8.54 -18.57 -4.54
N GLN A 35 7.63 -17.60 -4.39
CA GLN A 35 7.13 -17.27 -3.06
C GLN A 35 6.20 -18.40 -2.62
N GLY A 36 6.68 -19.22 -1.68
CA GLY A 36 5.83 -20.12 -0.92
C GLY A 36 4.72 -19.33 -0.24
N TRP A 37 3.58 -19.97 0.01
CA TRP A 37 2.35 -19.35 0.51
C TRP A 37 2.46 -18.79 1.96
N VAL A 38 3.68 -18.66 2.50
CA VAL A 38 3.95 -18.28 3.89
C VAL A 38 4.76 -16.99 3.90
N SER A 39 4.13 -15.92 4.38
CA SER A 39 4.56 -14.51 4.35
C SER A 39 5.78 -14.13 5.22
N TYR A 40 6.69 -15.05 5.53
CA TYR A 40 7.97 -14.71 6.18
C TYR A 40 8.98 -14.22 5.14
N ASN A 41 8.68 -13.09 4.50
CA ASN A 41 9.40 -12.58 3.32
C ASN A 41 10.43 -11.51 3.69
N HIS A 42 11.10 -11.67 4.83
CA HIS A 42 12.22 -10.81 5.18
C HIS A 42 13.45 -11.29 4.45
N ILE A 43 13.89 -10.50 3.47
CA ILE A 43 15.10 -10.75 2.69
C ILE A 43 16.34 -10.94 3.58
N ASN A 44 16.43 -10.20 4.69
CA ASN A 44 17.45 -10.40 5.71
C ASN A 44 16.95 -9.94 7.10
N LYS A 45 17.76 -10.19 8.14
CA LYS A 45 17.45 -9.77 9.52
C LYS A 45 17.33 -8.24 9.68
N LEU A 46 18.04 -7.47 8.84
CA LEU A 46 17.94 -6.01 8.85
C LEU A 46 16.55 -5.55 8.37
N HIS A 47 16.07 -6.13 7.26
CA HIS A 47 14.73 -5.89 6.73
C HIS A 47 13.67 -6.20 7.78
N GLN A 48 13.78 -7.35 8.45
CA GLN A 48 12.88 -7.71 9.54
C GLN A 48 12.83 -6.65 10.65
N LYS A 49 13.99 -6.17 11.11
CA LYS A 49 14.07 -5.18 12.18
C LYS A 49 13.48 -3.83 11.77
N VAL A 50 13.76 -3.39 10.55
CA VAL A 50 13.23 -2.13 10.00
C VAL A 50 11.71 -2.24 9.82
N ASP A 51 11.21 -3.32 9.20
CA ASP A 51 9.78 -3.55 9.00
C ASP A 51 9.03 -3.56 10.35
N TRP A 52 9.57 -4.25 11.36
CA TRP A 52 8.97 -4.25 12.70
C TRP A 52 8.94 -2.86 13.34
N THR A 53 10.01 -2.08 13.16
CA THR A 53 10.09 -0.71 13.69
C THR A 53 9.06 0.19 13.00
N VAL A 54 8.99 0.14 11.67
CA VAL A 54 8.01 0.87 10.87
C VAL A 54 6.59 0.52 11.29
N ARG A 55 6.29 -0.77 11.50
CA ARG A 55 4.96 -1.23 11.94
C ARG A 55 4.59 -0.72 13.34
N ILE A 56 5.50 -0.77 14.31
CA ILE A 56 5.23 -0.22 15.65
C ILE A 56 4.99 1.28 15.55
N THR A 57 5.86 2.01 14.85
CA THR A 57 5.74 3.47 14.71
C THR A 57 4.44 3.84 13.99
N ALA A 58 4.07 3.12 12.93
CA ALA A 58 2.82 3.32 12.21
C ALA A 58 1.60 3.04 13.10
N MET A 59 1.64 1.98 13.92
CA MET A 59 0.57 1.66 14.86
C MET A 59 0.37 2.79 15.89
N LEU A 60 1.46 3.28 16.51
CA LEU A 60 1.39 4.40 17.44
C LEU A 60 0.85 5.67 16.77
N ALA A 61 1.35 5.99 15.57
CA ALA A 61 0.88 7.14 14.81
C ALA A 61 -0.62 7.04 14.49
N LEU A 62 -1.10 5.87 14.03
CA LEU A 62 -2.52 5.64 13.74
C LEU A 62 -3.39 5.79 14.99
N ILE A 63 -2.96 5.27 16.14
CA ILE A 63 -3.67 5.47 17.42
C ILE A 63 -3.80 6.96 17.73
N THR A 64 -2.72 7.72 17.60
CA THR A 64 -2.74 9.17 17.81
C THR A 64 -3.68 9.87 16.82
N ILE A 65 -3.63 9.52 15.55
CA ILE A 65 -4.49 10.13 14.52
C ILE A 65 -5.96 9.82 14.78
N ILE A 66 -6.29 8.59 15.15
CA ILE A 66 -7.67 8.19 15.51
C ILE A 66 -8.14 9.00 16.73
N TYR A 67 -7.27 9.19 17.72
CA TYR A 67 -7.59 10.05 18.87
C TYR A 67 -7.87 11.50 18.45
N LEU A 68 -7.02 12.09 17.59
CA LEU A 68 -7.23 13.43 17.05
C LEU A 68 -8.56 13.54 16.29
N LEU A 69 -8.89 12.53 15.49
CA LEU A 69 -10.12 12.48 14.69
C LEU A 69 -11.37 12.40 15.57
N MET A 70 -11.37 11.52 16.59
CA MET A 70 -12.57 11.27 17.39
C MET A 70 -12.79 12.27 18.53
N PHE A 71 -11.73 12.85 19.07
CA PHE A 71 -11.81 13.67 20.30
C PHE A 71 -11.40 15.13 20.10
N ILE A 72 -10.67 15.46 19.03
CA ILE A 72 -10.19 16.82 18.74
C ILE A 72 -10.78 17.34 17.41
N GLU A 73 -11.75 16.62 16.83
CA GLU A 73 -12.46 17.00 15.60
C GLU A 73 -11.53 17.36 14.43
N TYR A 74 -10.36 16.70 14.34
CA TYR A 74 -9.46 16.89 13.21
C TYR A 74 -10.13 16.44 11.90
N PRO A 75 -9.84 17.11 10.77
CA PRO A 75 -10.49 16.80 9.50
C PRO A 75 -10.12 15.39 9.02
N LEU A 76 -11.11 14.66 8.47
CA LEU A 76 -10.93 13.31 7.94
C LEU A 76 -9.82 13.22 6.87
N ASN A 77 -9.59 14.30 6.12
CA ASN A 77 -8.51 14.41 5.15
C ASN A 77 -7.12 14.21 5.76
N PHE A 78 -6.93 14.59 7.03
CA PHE A 78 -5.67 14.36 7.76
C PHE A 78 -5.43 12.87 8.00
N PHE A 79 -6.48 12.12 8.34
CA PHE A 79 -6.42 10.66 8.50
C PHE A 79 -6.03 9.97 7.19
N TRP A 80 -6.67 10.34 6.08
CA TRP A 80 -6.35 9.78 4.77
C TRP A 80 -4.94 10.13 4.30
N GLY A 81 -4.49 11.37 4.51
CA GLY A 81 -3.13 11.79 4.21
C GLY A 81 -2.09 10.98 4.97
N ALA A 82 -2.31 10.76 6.26
CA ALA A 82 -1.44 9.91 7.07
C ALA A 82 -1.47 8.44 6.61
N TRP A 83 -2.63 7.90 6.27
CA TRP A 83 -2.75 6.54 5.72
C TRP A 83 -1.96 6.36 4.42
N ILE A 84 -2.05 7.33 3.51
CA ILE A 84 -1.26 7.34 2.26
C ILE A 84 0.24 7.38 2.60
N LEU A 85 0.67 8.26 3.51
CA LEU A 85 2.08 8.38 3.91
C LEU A 85 2.61 7.07 4.49
N LEU A 86 1.88 6.44 5.40
CA LEU A 86 2.27 5.15 6.00
C LEU A 86 2.34 4.04 4.95
N THR A 87 1.40 4.00 4.01
CA THR A 87 1.43 3.05 2.88
C THR A 87 2.66 3.25 2.01
N VAL A 88 3.00 4.51 1.68
CA VAL A 88 4.19 4.83 0.90
C VAL A 88 5.46 4.40 1.64
N ILE A 89 5.56 4.63 2.95
CA ILE A 89 6.72 4.21 3.75
C ILE A 89 6.87 2.68 3.74
N ASP A 90 5.79 1.93 3.99
CA ASP A 90 5.80 0.47 4.03
C ASP A 90 6.28 -0.15 2.70
N TYR A 91 5.67 0.28 1.59
CA TYR A 91 6.04 -0.20 0.26
C TYR A 91 7.42 0.26 -0.16
N SER A 92 7.86 1.47 0.22
CA SER A 92 9.20 1.97 -0.08
C SER A 92 10.27 1.17 0.64
N VAL A 93 10.05 0.84 1.92
CA VAL A 93 10.96 -0.02 2.69
C VAL A 93 11.06 -1.39 2.04
N ARG A 94 9.92 -2.03 1.74
CA ARG A 94 9.91 -3.34 1.07
C ARG A 94 10.64 -3.28 -0.29
N GLY A 95 10.28 -2.33 -1.14
CA GLY A 95 10.87 -2.19 -2.47
C GLY A 95 12.37 -1.87 -2.43
N PHE A 96 12.83 -1.08 -1.45
CA PHE A 96 14.27 -0.85 -1.23
C PHE A 96 15.01 -2.13 -0.86
N PHE A 97 14.46 -2.94 0.05
CA PHE A 97 15.08 -4.20 0.42
C PHE A 97 15.08 -5.21 -0.74
N GLU A 98 13.98 -5.29 -1.49
CA GLU A 98 13.89 -6.11 -2.70
C GLU A 98 14.94 -5.70 -3.72
N TRP A 99 15.09 -4.41 -3.99
CA TRP A 99 16.06 -3.93 -4.97
C TRP A 99 17.51 -4.18 -4.57
N LYS A 100 17.85 -3.97 -3.29
CA LYS A 100 19.25 -3.95 -2.83
C LYS A 100 19.75 -5.29 -2.30
N TYR A 101 18.87 -6.12 -1.75
CA TYR A 101 19.28 -7.30 -0.99
C TYR A 101 18.65 -8.62 -1.47
N SER A 102 17.65 -8.60 -2.37
CA SER A 102 17.03 -9.82 -2.88
C SER A 102 17.82 -10.40 -4.05
N ASP A 103 17.77 -11.72 -4.22
CA ASP A 103 18.25 -12.42 -5.42
C ASP A 103 17.50 -11.97 -6.69
N ASN A 104 16.28 -11.43 -6.53
CA ASN A 104 15.44 -10.94 -7.60
C ASN A 104 15.18 -9.42 -7.50
N PRO A 105 16.18 -8.56 -7.77
CA PRO A 105 16.07 -7.12 -7.55
C PRO A 105 15.01 -6.45 -8.42
N LYS A 106 14.67 -7.03 -9.57
CA LYS A 106 13.60 -6.55 -10.46
C LYS A 106 12.20 -6.66 -9.84
N GLN A 107 12.02 -7.47 -8.80
CA GLN A 107 10.76 -7.58 -8.08
C GLN A 107 10.32 -6.24 -7.47
N SER A 108 11.30 -5.41 -7.07
CA SER A 108 11.05 -4.06 -6.55
C SER A 108 10.22 -3.19 -7.50
N ILE A 109 10.33 -3.40 -8.82
CA ILE A 109 9.54 -2.68 -9.83
C ILE A 109 8.05 -3.02 -9.69
N LEU A 110 7.72 -4.27 -9.37
CA LEU A 110 6.33 -4.69 -9.14
C LEU A 110 5.79 -4.08 -7.84
N THR A 111 6.58 -4.13 -6.76
CA THR A 111 6.19 -3.55 -5.47
C THR A 111 5.97 -2.04 -5.58
N MET A 112 6.86 -1.32 -6.27
CA MET A 112 6.70 0.10 -6.54
C MET A 112 5.48 0.39 -7.43
N GLY A 113 5.23 -0.46 -8.43
CA GLY A 113 4.03 -0.37 -9.27
C GLY A 113 2.72 -0.55 -8.48
N GLU A 114 2.68 -1.54 -7.58
CA GLU A 114 1.56 -1.78 -6.67
C GLU A 114 1.31 -0.57 -5.76
N MET A 115 2.38 -0.02 -5.18
CA MET A 115 2.31 1.20 -4.35
C MET A 115 1.68 2.37 -5.11
N VAL A 116 2.18 2.67 -6.31
CA VAL A 116 1.69 3.79 -7.13
C VAL A 116 0.21 3.61 -7.47
N ILE A 117 -0.20 2.40 -7.86
CA ILE A 117 -1.60 2.09 -8.16
C ILE A 117 -2.49 2.28 -6.93
N LEU A 118 -2.06 1.79 -5.77
CA LEU A 118 -2.83 1.93 -4.53
C LEU A 118 -3.01 3.40 -4.14
N VAL A 119 -1.93 4.18 -4.18
CA VAL A 119 -1.98 5.61 -3.84
C VAL A 119 -2.89 6.37 -4.82
N ILE A 120 -2.74 6.15 -6.13
CA ILE A 120 -3.60 6.77 -7.14
C ILE A 120 -5.06 6.34 -6.93
N GLY A 121 -5.30 5.05 -6.68
CA GLY A 121 -6.63 4.51 -6.42
C GLY A 121 -7.33 5.18 -5.25
N ILE A 122 -6.63 5.31 -4.12
CA ILE A 122 -7.15 5.99 -2.92
C ILE A 122 -7.43 7.46 -3.23
N VAL A 123 -6.48 8.17 -3.86
CA VAL A 123 -6.65 9.60 -4.20
C VAL A 123 -7.84 9.82 -5.12
N VAL A 124 -8.03 8.99 -6.16
CA VAL A 124 -9.17 9.07 -7.07
C VAL A 124 -10.49 8.84 -6.31
N ILE A 125 -10.55 7.82 -5.45
CA ILE A 125 -11.75 7.53 -4.67
C ILE A 125 -12.14 8.71 -3.78
N LEU A 126 -11.18 9.34 -3.13
CA LEU A 126 -11.40 10.49 -2.24
C LEU A 126 -11.75 11.77 -3.01
N GLN A 127 -10.99 12.10 -4.07
CA GLN A 127 -11.15 13.33 -4.83
C GLN A 127 -12.52 13.41 -5.54
N PHE A 128 -12.99 12.29 -6.07
CA PHE A 128 -14.28 12.22 -6.75
C PHE A 128 -15.43 11.84 -5.80
N ASP A 129 -15.16 11.80 -4.49
CA ASP A 129 -16.09 11.38 -3.44
C ASP A 129 -16.89 10.14 -3.86
N MET A 130 -16.22 9.16 -4.47
CA MET A 130 -16.90 8.03 -5.12
C MET A 130 -17.74 7.21 -4.14
N LEU A 131 -17.39 7.28 -2.86
CA LEU A 131 -18.02 6.56 -1.76
C LEU A 131 -18.98 7.41 -0.93
N ASN A 132 -19.15 8.70 -1.26
CA ASN A 132 -19.88 9.68 -0.45
C ASN A 132 -19.36 9.72 1.01
N LEU A 133 -18.05 9.69 1.19
CA LEU A 133 -17.40 9.64 2.51
C LEU A 133 -16.93 11.02 3.00
N VAL A 134 -16.96 12.04 2.13
CA VAL A 134 -16.48 13.40 2.44
C VAL A 134 -17.55 14.26 3.13
N TYR A 135 -18.82 13.83 3.12
CA TYR A 135 -19.98 14.62 3.61
C TYR A 135 -20.76 14.01 4.78
N TYR A 136 -20.14 13.13 5.59
CA TYR A 136 -20.73 12.63 6.84
C TYR A 136 -19.87 12.93 8.05
#